data_AF-A0A7V0SRX3-F1
#
_entry.id   AF-A0A7V0SRX3-F1
#
_cell.length_a   1.000
_cell.length_b   1.000
_cell.length_c   1.000
_cell.angle_alpha   90.00
_cell.angle_beta   90.00
_cell.angle_gamma   90.00
#
_symmetry.space_group_name_H-M   'P 1'
#
loop_
_entity.id
_entity.type
_entity.pdbx_description
1 polymer ?
#
loop_
_entity_poly.entity_id
_entity_poly.type
_entity_poly.pdbx_seq_one_letter_code
_entity_poly.pdbx_strand_id
1 'polypeptide(L)'
;SFDVALAAEGVDICETPFDGDGMDPAANKKLNYDNCLAFTDFSVVKNPYEYEISSIDATNHRNISEKDDFFVLFEFSAKWDPIPTMLCQNHEKIIRGFMGQTTAFRKEFIKSSVLIMGENKALNEARYIHGEYGKGFFTFYGGHDPEDYRHYVYDPKTDLNLHPNSPGYRLILNNVLFPAAKKKKQKT
;
A
#
# COMPACT_ATOMS: atom_id res chain seq x y z
N SER A 1 -7.28 -0.50 3.56
CA SER A 1 -8.08 -0.88 4.75
C SER A 1 -7.81 -0.03 5.98
N PHE A 2 -6.56 0.18 6.40
CA PHE A 2 -6.25 0.91 7.64
C PHE A 2 -6.78 2.37 7.66
N ASP A 3 -6.42 3.17 6.65
CA ASP A 3 -6.90 4.55 6.55
C ASP A 3 -8.41 4.67 6.36
N VAL A 4 -9.04 3.68 5.72
CA VAL A 4 -10.50 3.62 5.57
C VAL A 4 -11.15 3.47 6.95
N ALA A 5 -10.62 2.58 7.79
CA ALA A 5 -11.11 2.40 9.15
C ALA A 5 -10.89 3.65 10.02
N LEU A 6 -9.74 4.33 9.87
CA LEU A 6 -9.46 5.58 10.56
C LEU A 6 -10.42 6.71 10.16
N ALA A 7 -10.73 6.83 8.87
CA ALA A 7 -11.70 7.80 8.38
C ALA A 7 -13.12 7.52 8.89
N ALA A 8 -13.46 6.24 9.02
CA ALA A 8 -14.78 5.77 9.46
C ALA A 8 -14.89 5.60 10.98
N GLU A 9 -13.99 6.18 11.78
CA GLU A 9 -14.08 6.07 13.24
C GLU A 9 -15.45 6.57 13.75
N GLY A 10 -16.23 5.67 14.36
CA GLY A 10 -17.58 5.96 14.83
C GLY A 10 -18.67 5.99 13.75
N VAL A 11 -18.36 5.57 12.52
CA VAL A 11 -19.29 5.49 11.39
C VAL A 11 -19.40 4.03 10.95
N ASP A 12 -20.63 3.53 10.82
CA ASP A 12 -20.85 2.19 10.29
C ASP A 12 -20.62 2.15 8.77
N ILE A 13 -19.60 1.39 8.37
CA ILE A 13 -19.19 1.14 6.99
C ILE A 13 -19.30 -0.35 6.61
N CYS A 14 -19.91 -1.17 7.46
CA CYS A 14 -20.18 -2.57 7.18
C CYS A 14 -21.57 -2.72 6.56
N GLU A 15 -21.75 -3.72 5.71
CA GLU A 15 -23.03 -4.07 5.12
C GLU A 15 -23.55 -5.37 5.72
N THR A 16 -24.86 -5.60 5.59
CA THR A 16 -25.59 -6.71 6.24
C THR A 16 -24.97 -8.10 6.08
N PRO A 17 -24.33 -8.46 4.96
CA PRO A 17 -23.64 -9.75 4.86
C PRO A 17 -22.48 -9.95 5.86
N PHE A 18 -21.92 -8.88 6.44
CA PHE A 18 -20.73 -8.93 7.28
C PHE A 18 -21.04 -8.97 8.78
N ASP A 19 -21.97 -8.17 9.27
CA ASP A 19 -22.30 -8.06 10.72
C ASP A 19 -23.81 -8.03 11.03
N GLY A 20 -24.68 -7.92 10.03
CA GLY A 20 -26.12 -8.17 10.15
C GLY A 20 -27.01 -6.93 10.23
N ASP A 21 -26.43 -5.73 10.33
CA ASP A 21 -27.11 -4.45 10.10
C ASP A 21 -26.62 -3.78 8.81
N GLY A 22 -27.26 -2.68 8.42
CA GLY A 22 -26.98 -2.02 7.14
C GLY A 22 -26.06 -0.83 7.34
N MET A 23 -25.14 -0.61 6.40
CA MET A 23 -24.22 0.52 6.38
C MET A 23 -24.97 1.84 6.59
N ASP A 24 -24.33 2.79 7.28
CA ASP A 24 -24.84 4.15 7.37
C ASP A 24 -25.05 4.73 5.95
N PRO A 25 -26.29 5.10 5.55
CA PRO A 25 -26.55 5.62 4.20
C PRO A 25 -25.72 6.87 3.88
N ALA A 26 -25.33 7.62 4.91
CA ALA A 26 -24.50 8.81 4.83
C ALA A 26 -23.02 8.57 5.16
N ALA A 27 -22.54 7.32 5.22
CA ALA A 27 -21.16 6.95 5.57
C ALA A 27 -20.11 7.83 4.89
N ASN A 28 -20.15 7.93 3.56
CA ASN A 28 -19.21 8.74 2.78
C ASN A 28 -19.20 10.24 3.14
N LYS A 29 -20.29 10.79 3.68
CA LYS A 29 -20.35 12.18 4.14
C LYS A 29 -19.82 12.37 5.56
N LYS A 30 -19.65 11.28 6.30
CA LYS A 30 -19.21 11.27 7.70
C LYS A 30 -17.75 10.88 7.86
N LEU A 31 -17.07 10.49 6.77
CA LEU A 31 -15.65 10.16 6.79
C LEU A 31 -14.81 11.36 7.24
N ASN A 32 -13.91 11.13 8.19
CA ASN A 32 -12.99 12.13 8.72
C ASN A 32 -11.55 11.85 8.28
N TYR A 33 -11.10 12.51 7.20
CA TYR A 33 -9.75 12.28 6.66
C TYR A 33 -8.62 12.86 7.53
N ASP A 34 -8.91 13.70 8.53
CA ASP A 34 -7.89 14.19 9.47
C ASP A 34 -7.30 13.03 10.29
N ASN A 35 -8.08 11.97 10.50
CA ASN A 35 -7.63 10.76 11.18
C ASN A 35 -6.69 9.89 10.30
N CYS A 36 -6.73 10.04 8.98
CA CYS A 36 -5.97 9.19 8.06
C CYS A 36 -4.47 9.50 8.07
N LEU A 37 -3.65 8.48 7.79
CA LEU A 37 -2.20 8.66 7.68
C LEU A 37 -1.80 9.17 6.30
N ALA A 38 -2.31 8.53 5.25
CA ALA A 38 -1.82 8.68 3.89
C ALA A 38 -2.85 9.22 2.91
N PHE A 39 -4.14 8.97 3.14
CA PHE A 39 -5.17 9.23 2.14
C PHE A 39 -6.16 10.30 2.57
N THR A 40 -6.78 10.96 1.60
CA THR A 40 -7.81 11.99 1.80
C THR A 40 -8.81 11.98 0.65
N ASP A 41 -9.98 12.60 0.86
CA ASP A 41 -11.03 12.81 -0.15
C ASP A 41 -11.52 11.56 -0.90
N PHE A 42 -11.36 10.37 -0.30
CA PHE A 42 -11.78 9.10 -0.87
C PHE A 42 -13.17 8.67 -0.39
N SER A 43 -13.87 7.84 -1.17
CA SER A 43 -15.15 7.25 -0.76
C SER A 43 -15.02 5.75 -0.49
N VAL A 44 -15.76 5.22 0.48
CA VAL A 44 -15.97 3.78 0.65
C VAL A 44 -16.91 3.23 -0.40
N VAL A 45 -16.63 2.00 -0.82
CA VAL A 45 -17.50 1.21 -1.70
C VAL A 45 -18.67 0.67 -0.88
N LYS A 46 -19.89 0.86 -1.38
CA LYS A 46 -21.12 0.44 -0.69
C LYS A 46 -21.62 -0.94 -1.09
N ASN A 47 -21.13 -1.46 -2.21
CA ASN A 47 -21.57 -2.77 -2.69
C ASN A 47 -20.77 -3.86 -1.99
N PRO A 48 -21.37 -4.71 -1.14
CA PRO A 48 -20.64 -5.76 -0.41
C PRO A 48 -20.11 -6.87 -1.33
N TYR A 49 -20.53 -6.90 -2.59
CA TYR A 49 -20.07 -7.85 -3.60
C TYR A 49 -18.95 -7.31 -4.49
N GLU A 50 -18.56 -6.05 -4.31
CA GLU A 50 -17.37 -5.48 -4.94
C GLU A 50 -16.13 -5.84 -4.12
N TYR A 51 -15.04 -6.17 -4.80
CA TYR A 51 -13.84 -6.65 -4.13
C TYR A 51 -13.07 -5.51 -3.45
N GLU A 52 -13.09 -4.34 -4.09
CA GLU A 52 -12.56 -3.08 -3.60
C GLU A 52 -13.41 -2.51 -2.47
N ILE A 53 -12.74 -1.89 -1.51
CA ILE A 53 -13.40 -1.31 -0.33
C ILE A 53 -13.50 0.22 -0.38
N SER A 54 -12.75 0.87 -1.29
CA SER A 54 -12.71 2.33 -1.39
C SER A 54 -12.16 2.80 -2.73
N SER A 55 -12.43 4.06 -3.06
CA SER A 55 -11.89 4.73 -4.25
C SER A 55 -10.37 4.93 -4.22
N ILE A 56 -9.69 4.65 -3.10
CA ILE A 56 -8.22 4.67 -3.03
C ILE A 56 -7.62 3.66 -4.01
N ASP A 57 -8.28 2.52 -4.21
CA ASP A 57 -7.74 1.45 -5.03
C ASP A 57 -7.77 1.79 -6.52
N ALA A 58 -6.68 1.46 -7.21
CA ALA A 58 -6.58 1.55 -8.65
C ALA A 58 -6.89 0.23 -9.37
N THR A 59 -7.03 -0.92 -8.68
CA THR A 59 -7.13 -2.27 -9.29
C THR A 59 -8.04 -2.33 -10.52
N ASN A 60 -9.30 -1.90 -10.42
CA ASN A 60 -10.27 -1.91 -11.51
C ASN A 60 -10.07 -0.85 -12.61
N HIS A 61 -9.20 0.13 -12.38
CA HIS A 61 -8.93 1.21 -13.35
C HIS A 61 -7.71 0.91 -14.24
N ARG A 62 -7.06 -0.23 -14.05
CA ARG A 62 -5.84 -0.63 -14.74
C ARG A 62 -6.19 -1.37 -16.02
N ASN A 63 -5.66 -0.90 -17.15
CA ASN A 63 -5.70 -1.62 -18.42
C ASN A 63 -4.26 -1.99 -18.82
N ILE A 64 -3.71 -3.01 -18.16
CA ILE A 64 -2.34 -3.46 -18.34
C ILE A 64 -2.27 -4.99 -18.31
N SER A 65 -1.39 -5.56 -19.14
CA SER A 65 -1.10 -6.98 -19.09
C SER A 65 -0.10 -7.28 -17.97
N GLU A 66 -0.15 -8.48 -17.39
CA GLU A 66 0.85 -8.93 -16.40
C GLU A 66 2.30 -8.75 -16.88
N LYS A 67 2.54 -9.00 -18.18
CA LYS A 67 3.87 -8.90 -18.77
C LYS A 67 4.42 -7.48 -18.79
N ASP A 68 3.53 -6.50 -18.78
CA ASP A 68 3.86 -5.07 -18.84
C ASP A 68 3.66 -4.38 -17.49
N ASP A 69 3.14 -5.09 -16.47
CA ASP A 69 2.91 -4.53 -15.16
C ASP A 69 4.20 -4.43 -14.37
N PHE A 70 4.74 -3.22 -14.33
CA PHE A 70 5.90 -2.87 -13.54
C PHE A 70 5.69 -1.54 -12.83
N PHE A 71 6.41 -1.36 -11.73
CA PHE A 71 6.57 -0.07 -11.09
C PHE A 71 8.03 0.24 -10.81
N VAL A 72 8.35 1.52 -10.79
CA VAL A 72 9.72 2.01 -10.64
C VAL A 72 9.92 2.57 -9.25
N LEU A 73 10.98 2.13 -8.58
CA LEU A 73 11.42 2.70 -7.31
C LEU A 73 12.17 4.01 -7.53
N PHE A 74 11.88 4.98 -6.68
CA PHE A 74 12.58 6.26 -6.69
C PHE A 74 13.94 6.15 -6.02
N GLU A 75 14.89 6.95 -6.50
CA GLU A 75 16.20 7.09 -5.88
C GLU A 75 16.23 8.30 -4.97
N PHE A 76 16.68 8.07 -3.73
CA PHE A 76 16.72 9.07 -2.67
C PHE A 76 18.15 9.34 -2.25
N SER A 77 18.43 10.56 -1.80
CA SER A 77 19.76 10.91 -1.34
C SER A 77 20.04 10.29 0.02
N ALA A 78 21.01 9.38 0.11
CA ALA A 78 21.40 8.78 1.40
C ALA A 78 21.81 9.81 2.47
N LYS A 79 22.21 11.02 2.04
CA LYS A 79 22.60 12.12 2.91
C LYS A 79 21.39 12.86 3.50
N TRP A 80 20.37 13.10 2.68
CA TRP A 80 19.23 13.96 3.04
C TRP A 80 17.99 13.15 3.42
N ASP A 81 17.81 12.00 2.79
CA ASP A 81 16.62 11.13 2.87
C ASP A 81 17.03 9.70 3.28
N PRO A 82 17.71 9.50 4.43
CA PRO A 82 18.27 8.21 4.78
C PRO A 82 17.21 7.11 4.90
N ILE A 83 16.02 7.44 5.43
CA ILE A 83 14.94 6.47 5.60
C ILE A 83 14.39 5.98 4.24
N PRO A 84 13.92 6.85 3.33
CA PRO A 84 13.53 6.42 1.98
C PRO A 84 14.64 5.69 1.23
N THR A 85 15.90 6.12 1.34
CA THR A 85 17.03 5.43 0.71
C THR A 85 17.16 3.98 1.20
N MET A 86 17.01 3.74 2.51
CA MET A 86 17.07 2.38 3.07
C MET A 86 15.84 1.55 2.70
N LEU A 87 14.65 2.16 2.72
CA LEU A 87 13.40 1.47 2.39
C LEU A 87 13.33 1.07 0.91
N CYS A 88 13.90 1.86 0.01
CA CYS A 88 14.01 1.56 -1.42
C CYS A 88 15.27 0.77 -1.80
N GLN A 89 16.10 0.35 -0.84
CA GLN A 89 17.34 -0.35 -1.13
C GLN A 89 17.05 -1.71 -1.76
N ASN A 90 17.34 -1.83 -3.05
CA ASN A 90 17.03 -3.03 -3.83
C ASN A 90 18.09 -3.26 -4.92
N HIS A 91 18.19 -4.51 -5.38
CA HIS A 91 19.07 -4.91 -6.47
C HIS A 91 18.42 -4.67 -7.84
N GLU A 92 17.11 -4.47 -7.87
CA GLU A 92 16.36 -4.01 -9.05
C GLU A 92 15.65 -2.69 -8.76
N LYS A 93 15.55 -1.82 -9.78
CA LYS A 93 14.80 -0.55 -9.69
C LYS A 93 13.40 -0.64 -10.29
N ILE A 94 13.23 -1.56 -11.24
CA ILE A 94 11.96 -1.82 -11.92
C ILE A 94 11.46 -3.13 -11.35
N ILE A 95 10.34 -3.09 -10.65
CA ILE A 95 9.80 -4.23 -9.92
C ILE A 95 8.55 -4.70 -10.67
N ARG A 96 8.39 -6.01 -10.83
CA ARG A 96 7.15 -6.58 -11.34
C ARG A 96 6.00 -6.19 -10.42
N GLY A 97 4.90 -5.74 -11.00
CA GLY A 97 3.67 -5.56 -10.27
C GLY A 97 3.12 -6.92 -9.85
N PHE A 98 2.32 -6.90 -8.79
CA PHE A 98 1.58 -8.04 -8.26
C PHE A 98 0.27 -7.53 -7.69
N MET A 99 -0.80 -8.27 -7.90
CA MET A 99 -2.16 -7.85 -7.57
C MET A 99 -2.48 -8.15 -6.10
N GLY A 100 -3.54 -7.51 -5.62
CA GLY A 100 -4.14 -7.77 -4.33
C GLY A 100 -5.48 -7.05 -4.22
N GLN A 101 -6.09 -7.07 -3.04
CA GLN A 101 -7.32 -6.32 -2.78
C GLN A 101 -7.14 -4.81 -2.91
N THR A 102 -5.92 -4.30 -2.70
CA THR A 102 -5.54 -2.97 -3.13
C THR A 102 -4.24 -3.10 -3.88
N THR A 103 -4.32 -3.21 -5.20
CA THR A 103 -3.15 -3.46 -6.05
C THR A 103 -2.24 -2.25 -6.11
N ALA A 104 -2.84 -1.07 -6.18
CA ALA A 104 -2.13 0.20 -6.24
C ALA A 104 -3.02 1.33 -5.71
N PHE A 105 -2.42 2.49 -5.48
CA PHE A 105 -3.10 3.65 -4.93
C PHE A 105 -3.26 4.72 -6.00
N ARG A 106 -4.50 5.19 -6.17
CA ARG A 106 -4.83 6.35 -7.01
C ARG A 106 -4.23 7.61 -6.38
N LYS A 107 -3.38 8.30 -7.15
CA LYS A 107 -2.56 9.40 -6.62
C LYS A 107 -3.36 10.60 -6.16
N GLU A 108 -4.53 10.84 -6.75
CA GLU A 108 -5.41 11.94 -6.39
C GLU A 108 -5.93 11.85 -4.95
N PHE A 109 -5.95 10.66 -4.35
CA PHE A 109 -6.36 10.47 -2.95
C PHE A 109 -5.18 10.43 -1.98
N ILE A 110 -3.94 10.56 -2.44
CA ILE A 110 -2.75 10.57 -1.59
C ILE A 110 -2.54 11.99 -1.05
N LYS A 111 -2.44 12.14 0.27
CA LYS A 111 -2.11 13.42 0.91
C LYS A 111 -0.78 13.95 0.38
N SER A 112 -0.69 15.25 0.15
CA SER A 112 0.53 15.90 -0.39
C SER A 112 1.76 15.76 0.51
N SER A 113 1.57 15.48 1.81
CA SER A 113 2.65 15.22 2.77
C SER A 113 3.23 13.81 2.69
N VAL A 114 2.63 12.92 1.91
CA VAL A 114 3.06 11.53 1.77
C VAL A 114 4.06 11.41 0.65
N LEU A 115 5.16 10.71 0.93
CA LEU A 115 6.21 10.44 -0.04
C LEU A 115 5.84 9.22 -0.89
N ILE A 116 5.82 9.40 -2.21
CA ILE A 116 5.76 8.28 -3.15
C ILE A 116 7.18 7.74 -3.34
N MET A 117 7.38 6.47 -3.01
CA MET A 117 8.65 5.77 -3.10
C MET A 117 8.73 4.83 -4.32
N GLY A 118 7.57 4.41 -4.85
CA GLY A 118 7.49 3.64 -6.08
C GLY A 118 6.15 3.80 -6.77
N GLU A 119 6.18 3.90 -8.11
CA GLU A 119 5.00 4.19 -8.92
C GLU A 119 5.02 3.49 -10.28
N ASN A 120 3.83 3.29 -10.84
CA ASN A 120 3.68 3.09 -12.27
C ASN A 120 3.19 4.42 -12.88
N LYS A 121 4.12 5.14 -13.52
CA LYS A 121 3.85 6.47 -14.08
C LYS A 121 2.84 6.44 -15.23
N ALA A 122 2.86 5.38 -16.06
CA ALA A 122 1.97 5.26 -17.21
C ALA A 122 0.50 5.08 -16.80
N LEU A 123 0.27 4.39 -15.67
CA LEU A 123 -1.06 4.18 -15.10
C LEU A 123 -1.47 5.27 -14.09
N ASN A 124 -0.59 6.24 -13.81
CA ASN A 124 -0.80 7.27 -12.80
C ASN A 124 -1.15 6.71 -11.40
N GLU A 125 -0.48 5.63 -10.98
CA GLU A 125 -0.70 4.98 -9.69
C GLU A 125 0.57 4.93 -8.85
N ALA A 126 0.43 5.01 -7.52
CA ALA A 126 1.51 4.72 -6.60
C ALA A 126 1.43 3.27 -6.12
N ARG A 127 2.58 2.61 -5.94
CA ARG A 127 2.66 1.24 -5.44
C ARG A 127 3.26 1.17 -4.05
N TYR A 128 4.12 2.13 -3.71
CA TYR A 128 4.88 2.12 -2.49
C TYR A 128 4.98 3.55 -1.96
N ILE A 129 4.43 3.82 -0.79
CA ILE A 129 4.31 5.16 -0.21
C ILE A 129 4.68 5.16 1.27
N HIS A 130 5.20 6.28 1.75
CA HIS A 130 5.74 6.42 3.10
C HIS A 130 5.45 7.79 3.68
N GLY A 131 5.33 7.84 5.00
CA GLY A 131 5.19 9.09 5.74
C GLY A 131 5.57 8.95 7.20
N GLU A 132 5.73 10.10 7.85
CA GLU A 132 5.99 10.18 9.29
C GLU A 132 4.67 10.33 10.06
N TYR A 133 4.59 9.74 11.25
CA TYR A 133 3.48 9.94 12.17
C TYR A 133 3.98 9.95 13.62
N GLY A 134 3.83 11.10 14.28
CA GLY A 134 4.33 11.30 15.63
C GLY A 134 5.85 11.13 15.72
N LYS A 135 6.29 10.09 16.43
CA LYS A 135 7.73 9.72 16.56
C LYS A 135 8.14 8.53 15.70
N GLY A 136 7.21 8.03 14.90
CA GLY A 136 7.41 6.88 14.03
C GLY A 136 7.10 7.22 12.58
N PHE A 137 6.99 6.18 11.78
CA PHE A 137 6.67 6.28 10.36
C PHE A 137 5.77 5.12 9.98
N PHE A 138 5.12 5.26 8.83
CA PHE A 138 4.31 4.22 8.21
C PHE A 138 4.74 4.04 6.75
N THR A 139 4.45 2.87 6.22
CA THR A 139 4.63 2.56 4.81
C THR A 139 3.44 1.76 4.33
N PHE A 140 2.86 2.13 3.20
CA PHE A 140 1.88 1.31 2.49
C PHE A 140 2.49 0.78 1.20
N TYR A 141 2.32 -0.52 0.98
CA TYR A 141 2.82 -1.23 -0.19
C TYR A 141 1.65 -2.02 -0.81
N GLY A 142 1.28 -1.66 -2.03
CA GLY A 142 0.15 -2.23 -2.74
C GLY A 142 0.44 -3.62 -3.30
N GLY A 143 -0.61 -4.44 -3.42
CA GLY A 143 -0.54 -5.84 -3.82
C GLY A 143 -0.52 -6.81 -2.63
N HIS A 144 -0.55 -8.11 -2.93
CA HIS A 144 -0.60 -9.18 -1.93
C HIS A 144 0.73 -9.95 -1.85
N ASP A 145 1.09 -10.70 -2.90
CA ASP A 145 2.27 -11.54 -2.94
C ASP A 145 3.19 -11.12 -4.10
N PRO A 146 4.40 -10.62 -3.83
CA PRO A 146 5.32 -10.18 -4.88
C PRO A 146 5.74 -11.21 -5.91
N GLU A 147 5.66 -12.50 -5.60
CA GLU A 147 6.09 -13.58 -6.48
C GLU A 147 4.90 -14.41 -7.01
N ASP A 148 3.67 -13.97 -6.73
CA ASP A 148 2.44 -14.48 -7.30
C ASP A 148 1.58 -13.32 -7.80
N TYR A 149 1.64 -13.08 -9.12
CA TYR A 149 1.00 -11.93 -9.75
C TYR A 149 -0.49 -11.83 -9.40
N ARG A 150 -1.20 -12.96 -9.32
CA ARG A 150 -2.63 -12.99 -8.97
C ARG A 150 -2.95 -14.28 -8.24
N HIS A 151 -2.94 -14.19 -6.91
CA HIS A 151 -3.31 -15.28 -6.03
C HIS A 151 -4.84 -15.41 -5.91
N TYR A 152 -5.39 -16.56 -6.29
CA TYR A 152 -6.81 -16.88 -6.09
C TYR A 152 -7.03 -17.67 -4.80
N VAL A 153 -8.28 -17.65 -4.32
CA VAL A 153 -8.68 -18.52 -3.21
C VAL A 153 -8.44 -19.97 -3.64
N TYR A 154 -7.79 -20.74 -2.76
CA TYR A 154 -7.36 -22.14 -2.95
C TYR A 154 -6.07 -22.36 -3.75
N ASP A 155 -5.43 -21.30 -4.28
CA ASP A 155 -4.11 -21.45 -4.87
C ASP A 155 -3.10 -21.93 -3.81
N PRO A 156 -2.11 -22.76 -4.20
CA PRO A 156 -1.06 -23.17 -3.28
C PRO A 156 -0.27 -21.95 -2.82
N LYS A 157 0.24 -22.01 -1.59
CA LYS A 157 1.12 -20.96 -1.07
C LYS A 157 2.41 -20.90 -1.91
N THR A 158 2.90 -19.70 -2.14
CA THR A 158 4.20 -19.45 -2.77
C THR A 158 5.32 -20.14 -1.99
N ASP A 159 6.12 -20.95 -2.69
CA ASP A 159 7.31 -21.58 -2.10
C ASP A 159 8.48 -20.61 -2.12
N LEU A 160 8.72 -19.95 -0.98
CA LEU A 160 9.78 -18.94 -0.82
C LEU A 160 11.18 -19.48 -1.15
N ASN A 161 11.42 -20.79 -1.09
CA ASN A 161 12.72 -21.37 -1.46
C ASN A 161 13.04 -21.16 -2.95
N LEU A 162 12.02 -20.97 -3.79
CA LEU A 162 12.18 -20.69 -5.22
C LEU A 162 12.50 -19.22 -5.50
N HIS A 163 12.32 -18.33 -4.51
CA HIS A 163 12.45 -16.88 -4.66
C HIS A 163 13.46 -16.23 -3.69
N PRO A 164 14.69 -16.77 -3.54
CA PRO A 164 15.66 -16.28 -2.54
C PRO A 164 16.13 -14.84 -2.80
N ASN A 165 15.99 -14.36 -4.03
CA ASN A 165 16.39 -13.02 -4.46
C ASN A 165 15.20 -12.19 -4.94
N SER A 166 13.97 -12.45 -4.47
CA SER A 166 12.80 -11.65 -4.86
C SER A 166 13.02 -10.16 -4.57
N PRO A 167 12.93 -9.27 -5.58
CA PRO A 167 13.04 -7.85 -5.36
C PRO A 167 11.82 -7.31 -4.59
N GLY A 168 10.62 -7.87 -4.79
CA GLY A 168 9.44 -7.41 -4.08
C GLY A 168 9.39 -7.83 -2.61
N TYR A 169 9.78 -9.06 -2.27
CA TYR A 169 9.93 -9.47 -0.87
C TYR A 169 11.04 -8.68 -0.15
N ARG A 170 12.11 -8.31 -0.86
CA ARG A 170 13.16 -7.44 -0.28
C ARG A 170 12.60 -6.12 0.24
N LEU A 171 11.66 -5.49 -0.47
CA LEU A 171 11.02 -4.26 -0.01
C LEU A 171 10.22 -4.48 1.27
N ILE A 172 9.50 -5.59 1.39
CA ILE A 172 8.79 -5.95 2.63
C ILE A 172 9.80 -6.14 3.77
N LEU A 173 10.89 -6.87 3.54
CA LEU A 173 11.93 -7.08 4.54
C LEU A 173 12.61 -5.78 4.97
N ASN A 174 12.85 -4.83 4.06
CA ASN A 174 13.39 -3.52 4.42
C ASN A 174 12.50 -2.81 5.45
N ASN A 175 11.18 -2.90 5.32
CA ASN A 175 10.23 -2.31 6.27
C ASN A 175 10.21 -3.00 7.64
N VAL A 176 10.52 -4.30 7.71
CA VAL A 176 10.49 -5.07 8.98
C VAL A 176 11.84 -5.02 9.69
N LEU A 177 12.94 -5.16 8.95
CA LEU A 177 14.29 -5.29 9.51
C LEU A 177 14.88 -3.95 9.92
N PHE A 178 14.57 -2.87 9.19
CA PHE A 178 15.11 -1.55 9.51
C PHE A 178 14.65 -1.03 10.88
N PRO A 179 13.34 -1.03 11.23
CA PRO A 179 12.89 -0.64 12.57
C PRO A 179 13.43 -1.54 13.69
N ALA A 180 13.68 -2.82 13.39
CA ALA A 180 14.19 -3.80 14.35
C ALA A 180 15.69 -3.67 14.63
N ALA A 181 16.43 -2.90 13.82
CA ALA A 181 17.86 -2.73 13.96
C ALA A 181 18.19 -1.88 15.20
N LYS A 182 18.81 -2.50 16.22
CA LYS A 182 19.35 -1.78 17.38
C LYS A 182 20.42 -0.78 16.92
N LYS A 183 20.24 0.50 17.22
CA LYS A 183 21.30 1.50 17.05
C LYS A 183 22.52 1.07 17.87
N LYS A 184 23.65 0.80 17.19
CA LYS A 184 24.94 0.66 17.89
C LYS A 184 25.23 1.98 18.60
N LYS A 185 25.54 1.92 19.90
CA LYS A 185 26.06 3.09 20.61
C LYS A 185 27.33 3.54 19.88
N GLN A 186 27.37 4.80 19.45
CA GLN A 186 28.61 5.38 18.94
C GLN A 186 29.64 5.31 20.07
N LYS A 187 30.86 4.85 19.75
CA LYS A 187 31.98 4.97 20.68
C LYS A 187 32.32 6.46 20.76
N THR A 188 31.96 7.08 21.87
CA THR A 188 32.57 8.33 22.33
C THR A 188 33.98 8.05 22.83
#